data_AF-A0A9D4A3U9-F1
#
_entry.id   AF-A0A9D4A3U9-F1
#
_cell.length_a   1.000
_cell.length_b   1.000
_cell.length_c   1.000
_cell.angle_alpha   90.00
_cell.angle_beta   90.00
_cell.angle_gamma   90.00
#
_symmetry.space_group_name_H-M   'P 1'
#
loop_
_entity.id
_entity.type
_entity.pdbx_description
1 polymer ?
#
loop_
_entity_poly.entity_id
_entity_poly.type
_entity_poly.pdbx_seq_one_letter_code
_entity_poly.pdbx_strand_id
1 'polypeptide(L)'
;MSTSYSTWPVVLIPYNLPPWLCMKKSSFILSIIIPREKGPGNDIDIYLQPLIEKLKQLWAGVETYDVLRKENFYLRAALLWTINDFPAYANLSGWSTKGRYACPCCAAQTCLKWLYNGKKFSYMGHHRWLDGNHRFRF
;
A
#
# COMPACT_ATOMS: atom_id res chain seq x y z
N MET A 1 -7.73 -5.31 -31.60
CA MET A 1 -7.46 -4.15 -30.72
C MET A 1 -7.56 -4.62 -29.28
N SER A 2 -6.46 -4.58 -28.52
CA SER A 2 -6.49 -4.92 -27.09
C SER A 2 -7.07 -3.74 -26.32
N THR A 3 -8.25 -3.89 -25.72
CA THR A 3 -8.93 -2.87 -24.90
C THR A 3 -8.50 -2.93 -23.43
N SER A 4 -7.31 -3.48 -23.16
CA SER A 4 -6.79 -3.63 -21.79
C SER A 4 -6.33 -2.29 -21.24
N TYR A 5 -7.25 -1.57 -20.60
CA TYR A 5 -6.96 -0.37 -19.84
C TYR A 5 -6.66 -0.75 -18.38
N SER A 6 -5.56 -0.24 -17.81
CA SER A 6 -5.27 -0.41 -16.39
C SER A 6 -5.57 0.87 -15.62
N THR A 7 -5.98 0.72 -14.36
CA THR A 7 -6.41 1.82 -13.50
C THR A 7 -5.93 1.55 -12.10
N TRP A 8 -5.50 2.60 -11.41
CA TRP A 8 -4.95 2.52 -10.06
C TRP A 8 -5.87 3.26 -9.09
N PRO A 9 -6.75 2.54 -8.36
CA PRO A 9 -7.64 3.16 -7.39
C PRO A 9 -6.95 3.36 -6.03
N VAL A 10 -7.26 4.48 -5.37
CA VAL A 10 -6.94 4.72 -3.95
C VAL A 10 -8.24 4.69 -3.17
N VAL A 11 -8.39 3.67 -2.32
CA VAL A 11 -9.60 3.43 -1.53
C VAL A 11 -9.29 3.68 -0.06
N LEU A 12 -10.13 4.49 0.59
CA LEU A 12 -10.11 4.71 2.03
C LEU A 12 -11.19 3.84 2.69
N ILE A 13 -10.86 3.26 3.84
CA ILE A 13 -11.78 2.42 4.61
C ILE A 13 -11.86 2.98 6.03
N PRO A 14 -13.06 3.38 6.52
CA PRO A 14 -13.25 3.83 7.88
C PRO A 14 -13.16 2.63 8.84
N TYR A 15 -12.07 2.57 9.61
CA TYR A 15 -11.75 1.43 10.47
C TYR A 15 -12.39 1.50 11.87
N ASN A 16 -13.17 2.54 12.15
CA ASN A 16 -13.94 2.70 13.40
C ASN A 16 -15.25 1.89 13.41
N LEU A 17 -15.63 1.28 12.29
CA LEU A 17 -16.81 0.43 12.17
C LEU A 17 -16.48 -1.02 12.56
N PRO A 18 -17.46 -1.81 13.04
CA PRO A 18 -17.26 -3.22 13.31
C PRO A 18 -16.75 -3.98 12.06
N PRO A 19 -15.98 -5.08 12.22
CA PRO A 19 -15.32 -5.77 11.11
C PRO A 19 -16.25 -6.19 9.95
N TRP A 20 -17.48 -6.62 10.27
CA TRP A 20 -18.47 -7.04 9.27
C TRP A 20 -19.05 -5.88 8.46
N LEU A 21 -18.87 -4.64 8.92
CA LEU A 21 -19.36 -3.43 8.27
C LEU A 21 -18.24 -2.74 7.50
N CYS A 22 -17.05 -2.59 8.09
CA CYS A 22 -15.94 -1.88 7.44
C CYS A 22 -15.49 -2.53 6.13
N MET A 23 -15.63 -3.86 6.01
CA MET A 23 -15.27 -4.61 4.80
C MET A 23 -16.39 -4.67 3.76
N LYS A 24 -17.56 -4.05 4.00
CA LYS A 24 -18.62 -3.98 2.99
C LYS A 24 -18.23 -2.96 1.91
N LYS A 25 -18.57 -3.28 0.65
CA LYS A 25 -18.36 -2.38 -0.49
C LYS A 25 -18.97 -0.99 -0.28
N SER A 26 -20.07 -0.89 0.46
CA SER A 26 -20.73 0.38 0.82
C SER A 26 -19.90 1.28 1.73
N SER A 27 -18.92 0.73 2.46
CA SER A 27 -18.03 1.47 3.36
C SER A 27 -16.74 1.91 2.68
N PHE A 28 -16.50 1.49 1.43
CA PHE A 28 -15.29 1.86 0.70
C PHE A 28 -15.48 3.25 0.09
N ILE A 29 -14.58 4.16 0.44
CA ILE A 29 -14.57 5.51 -0.11
C ILE A 29 -13.51 5.53 -1.21
N LEU A 30 -13.95 5.54 -2.47
CA LEU A 30 -13.05 5.73 -3.59
C LEU A 30 -12.59 7.18 -3.64
N SER A 31 -11.35 7.41 -3.22
CA SER A 31 -10.79 8.76 -3.08
C SER A 31 -10.13 9.27 -4.35
N ILE A 32 -9.41 8.41 -5.07
CA ILE A 32 -8.67 8.76 -6.29
C ILE A 32 -8.76 7.60 -7.27
N ILE A 33 -8.93 7.94 -8.55
CA ILE A 33 -8.75 7.03 -9.69
C ILE A 33 -7.61 7.60 -10.51
N ILE A 34 -6.52 6.84 -10.68
CA ILE A 34 -5.41 7.26 -11.55
C ILE A 34 -5.51 6.50 -12.88
N PRO A 35 -5.92 7.20 -13.96
CA PRO A 35 -6.04 6.64 -15.30
C PRO A 35 -4.66 6.47 -15.96
N ARG A 36 -4.08 5.26 -16.01
CA ARG A 36 -2.77 5.06 -16.67
C ARG A 36 -2.54 3.59 -17.04
N GLU A 37 -2.13 3.32 -18.29
CA GLU A 37 -1.79 1.96 -18.76
C GLU A 37 -0.63 1.32 -17.98
N LYS A 38 0.30 2.14 -17.46
CA LYS A 38 1.43 1.73 -16.62
C LYS A 38 1.27 2.34 -15.23
N GLY A 39 1.86 1.73 -14.20
CA GLY A 39 1.78 2.25 -12.83
C GLY A 39 2.27 3.69 -12.67
N PRO A 40 1.79 4.42 -11.65
CA PRO A 40 2.16 5.82 -11.43
C PRO A 40 3.65 6.01 -11.16
N GLY A 41 4.35 4.97 -10.69
CA GLY A 41 5.78 5.02 -10.43
C GLY A 41 6.11 6.12 -9.42
N ASN A 42 7.12 6.93 -9.74
CA ASN A 42 7.53 8.05 -8.90
C ASN A 42 6.49 9.17 -8.85
N ASP A 43 5.59 9.28 -9.83
CA ASP A 43 4.59 10.35 -9.89
C ASP A 43 3.41 10.13 -8.92
N ILE A 44 3.43 9.04 -8.14
CA ILE A 44 2.33 8.69 -7.23
C ILE A 44 2.10 9.77 -6.16
N ASP A 45 3.15 10.46 -5.75
CA ASP A 45 3.13 11.54 -4.77
C ASP A 45 2.29 12.74 -5.24
N ILE A 46 2.43 13.12 -6.51
CA ILE A 46 1.65 14.19 -7.17
C ILE A 46 0.16 13.83 -7.12
N TYR A 47 -0.19 12.59 -7.46
CA TYR A 47 -1.58 12.16 -7.44
C TYR A 47 -2.16 12.11 -6.02
N LEU A 48 -1.36 11.74 -5.01
CA LEU A 48 -1.80 11.64 -3.62
C LEU A 48 -1.90 13.00 -2.91
N GLN A 49 -1.29 14.05 -3.45
CA GLN A 49 -1.25 15.36 -2.80
C GLN A 49 -2.63 15.89 -2.33
N PRO A 50 -3.70 15.87 -3.15
CA PRO A 50 -5.01 16.34 -2.71
C PRO A 50 -5.58 15.53 -1.55
N LEU A 51 -5.36 14.21 -1.54
CA LEU A 51 -5.77 13.34 -0.45
C LEU A 51 -4.97 13.62 0.82
N ILE A 52 -3.66 13.81 0.72
CA ILE A 52 -2.80 14.15 1.86
C ILE A 52 -3.24 15.47 2.49
N GLU A 53 -3.59 16.48 1.70
CA GLU A 53 -4.13 17.75 2.19
C GLU A 53 -5.44 17.55 2.97
N LYS A 54 -6.37 16.74 2.44
CA LYS A 54 -7.63 16.39 3.14
C LYS A 54 -7.38 15.61 4.43
N LEU A 55 -6.44 14.67 4.45
CA LEU A 55 -6.07 13.94 5.65
C LEU A 55 -5.46 14.86 6.71
N LYS A 56 -4.64 15.84 6.32
CA LYS A 56 -4.11 16.86 7.24
C LYS A 56 -5.22 17.76 7.82
N GLN A 57 -6.21 18.14 7.01
CA GLN A 57 -7.40 18.88 7.49
C GLN A 57 -8.17 18.06 8.51
N LEU A 58 -8.43 16.78 8.23
CA LEU A 58 -9.09 15.87 9.16
C LEU A 58 -8.26 15.61 10.43
N TRP A 59 -6.93 15.61 10.35
CA TRP A 59 -6.09 15.49 11.54
C TRP A 59 -6.23 16.69 12.48
N ALA A 60 -6.23 17.92 11.92
CA ALA A 60 -6.48 19.14 12.69
C ALA A 60 -7.91 19.17 13.27
N GLY A 61 -8.87 18.69 12.48
CA GLY A 61 -10.29 18.62 12.79
C GLY A 61 -11.10 19.55 11.90
N VAL A 62 -12.26 19.06 11.47
CA VAL A 62 -13.20 19.81 10.62
C VAL A 62 -14.55 19.89 11.35
N GLU A 63 -15.13 21.09 11.44
CA GLU A 63 -16.46 21.25 11.99
C GLU A 63 -17.48 20.48 11.14
N THR A 64 -18.20 19.56 11.77
CA THR A 64 -19.15 18.65 11.12
C THR A 64 -20.41 18.58 11.96
N TYR A 65 -21.57 18.59 11.30
CA TYR A 65 -22.85 18.48 11.98
C TYR A 65 -23.23 17.02 12.22
N ASP A 66 -23.51 16.65 13.47
CA ASP A 66 -24.05 15.34 13.85
C ASP A 66 -25.58 15.38 13.79
N VAL A 67 -26.17 14.64 12.85
CA VAL A 67 -27.64 14.58 12.68
C VAL A 67 -28.34 13.91 13.87
N LEU A 68 -27.69 12.95 14.54
CA LEU A 68 -28.27 12.25 15.68
C LEU A 68 -28.32 13.14 16.92
N ARG A 69 -27.22 13.87 17.19
CA ARG A 69 -27.12 14.77 18.34
C ARG A 69 -27.65 16.19 18.06
N LYS A 70 -27.86 16.53 16.79
CA LYS A 70 -28.27 17.85 16.31
C LYS A 70 -27.34 18.98 16.75
N GLU A 71 -26.05 18.70 16.79
CA GLU A 71 -25.00 19.64 17.20
C GLU A 71 -23.77 19.53 16.30
N ASN A 72 -22.97 20.60 16.24
CA ASN A 72 -21.67 20.55 15.57
C ASN A 72 -20.62 19.92 16.49
N PHE A 73 -19.74 19.12 15.89
CA PHE A 73 -18.55 18.59 16.55
C PHE A 73 -17.34 18.70 15.62
N TYR A 74 -16.14 18.63 16.19
CA TYR A 74 -14.91 18.56 15.39
C TYR A 74 -14.63 17.10 15.01
N LEU A 75 -14.89 16.76 13.76
CA LEU A 75 -14.54 15.45 13.21
C LEU A 75 -13.04 15.40 12.99
N ARG A 76 -12.40 14.39 13.59
CA ARG A 76 -10.99 14.06 13.37
C ARG A 76 -10.82 12.67 12.78
N ALA A 77 -9.83 12.51 11.92
CA ALA A 77 -9.42 11.21 11.42
C ALA A 77 -7.89 11.09 11.39
N ALA A 78 -7.42 9.86 11.59
CA ALA A 78 -6.02 9.50 11.49
C ALA A 78 -5.88 8.35 10.49
N LEU A 79 -4.80 8.35 9.71
CA LEU A 79 -4.43 7.23 8.85
C LEU A 79 -3.65 6.21 9.69
N LEU A 80 -4.15 4.97 9.80
CA LEU A 80 -3.47 3.95 10.60
C LEU A 80 -2.35 3.26 9.80
N TRP A 81 -2.65 2.74 8.61
CA TRP A 81 -1.69 2.10 7.71
C TRP A 81 -2.20 2.09 6.28
N THR A 82 -1.30 1.84 5.33
CA THR A 82 -1.64 1.60 3.92
C THR A 82 -1.61 0.10 3.62
N ILE A 83 -2.59 -0.40 2.87
CA ILE A 83 -2.56 -1.76 2.32
C ILE A 83 -2.21 -1.64 0.84
N ASN A 84 -1.08 -2.21 0.46
CA ASN A 84 -0.55 -2.14 -0.89
C ASN A 84 0.03 -3.50 -1.29
N ASP A 85 0.06 -3.75 -2.59
CA ASP A 85 0.87 -4.84 -3.11
C ASP A 85 2.36 -4.45 -3.07
N PHE A 86 3.23 -5.43 -3.31
CA PHE A 86 4.66 -5.22 -3.19
C PHE A 86 5.22 -4.17 -4.17
N PRO A 87 4.78 -4.10 -5.44
CA PRO A 87 5.17 -3.01 -6.33
C PRO A 87 4.71 -1.62 -5.86
N ALA A 88 3.46 -1.44 -5.42
CA ALA A 88 2.97 -0.15 -4.95
C ALA A 88 3.67 0.29 -3.65
N TYR A 89 4.03 -0.66 -2.78
CA TYR A 89 4.85 -0.38 -1.60
C TYR A 89 6.14 0.35 -1.96
N ALA A 90 6.82 -0.05 -3.05
CA ALA A 90 8.05 0.60 -3.50
C ALA A 90 7.86 2.10 -3.77
N ASN A 91 6.79 2.43 -4.50
CA ASN A 91 6.49 3.81 -4.87
C ASN A 91 6.07 4.64 -3.65
N LEU A 92 5.28 4.07 -2.74
CA LEU A 92 4.75 4.78 -1.57
C LEU A 92 5.78 4.98 -0.46
N SER A 93 6.65 3.99 -0.23
CA SER A 93 7.65 4.04 0.84
C SER A 93 9.01 4.59 0.39
N GLY A 94 9.24 4.69 -0.92
CA GLY A 94 10.58 4.92 -1.48
C GLY A 94 11.53 3.72 -1.30
N TRP A 95 11.04 2.59 -0.80
CA TRP A 95 11.85 1.40 -0.57
C TRP A 95 12.13 0.64 -1.85
N SER A 96 13.35 0.12 -2.00
CA SER A 96 13.66 -0.76 -3.13
C SER A 96 13.04 -2.13 -2.90
N THR A 97 12.07 -2.52 -3.72
CA THR A 97 11.46 -3.87 -3.70
C THR A 97 12.17 -4.86 -4.63
N LYS A 98 13.34 -4.47 -5.13
CA LYS A 98 14.21 -5.27 -6.00
C LYS A 98 15.67 -5.13 -5.59
N GLY A 99 16.50 -6.01 -6.13
CA GLY A 99 17.94 -5.97 -5.90
C GLY A 99 18.31 -6.42 -4.49
N ARG A 100 19.38 -5.83 -3.95
CA ARG A 100 19.94 -6.26 -2.67
C ARG A 100 19.08 -5.94 -1.44
N TYR A 101 18.18 -4.96 -1.57
CA TYR A 101 17.38 -4.44 -0.47
C TYR A 101 15.91 -4.77 -0.60
N ALA A 102 15.54 -5.75 -1.45
CA ALA A 102 14.15 -6.02 -1.78
C ALA A 102 13.25 -6.23 -0.55
N CYS A 103 13.74 -6.93 0.48
CA CYS A 103 12.97 -7.18 1.70
C CYS A 103 13.05 -5.97 2.65
N PRO A 104 11.94 -5.27 2.95
CA PRO A 104 11.95 -4.17 3.91
C PRO A 104 12.25 -4.64 5.35
N CYS A 105 11.91 -5.88 5.70
CA CYS A 105 12.19 -6.42 7.04
C CYS A 105 13.66 -6.78 7.23
N CYS A 106 14.33 -7.31 6.21
CA CYS A 106 15.72 -7.75 6.31
C CYS A 106 16.72 -6.67 5.90
N ALA A 107 16.32 -5.74 5.02
CA ALA A 107 17.16 -4.70 4.45
C ALA A 107 18.50 -5.24 3.93
N ALA A 108 19.62 -4.75 4.47
CA ALA A 108 20.97 -5.18 4.10
C ALA A 108 21.22 -6.69 4.36
N GLN A 109 20.46 -7.29 5.28
CA GLN A 109 20.55 -8.71 5.65
C GLN A 109 19.67 -9.62 4.77
N THR A 110 19.11 -9.10 3.68
CA THR A 110 18.31 -9.90 2.74
C THR A 110 19.14 -11.08 2.21
N CYS A 111 18.71 -12.30 2.54
CA CYS A 111 19.38 -13.51 2.06
C CYS A 111 19.13 -13.67 0.56
N LEU A 112 20.16 -13.41 -0.24
CA LEU A 112 20.08 -13.34 -1.69
C LEU A 112 21.28 -13.98 -2.36
N LYS A 113 21.06 -14.47 -3.58
CA LYS A 113 22.09 -14.99 -4.47
C LYS A 113 21.93 -14.37 -5.85
N TRP A 114 23.01 -13.84 -6.41
CA TRP A 114 23.03 -13.41 -7.81
C TRP A 114 23.13 -14.64 -8.71
N LEU A 115 22.17 -14.83 -9.59
CA LEU A 115 22.20 -15.90 -10.59
C LEU A 115 22.86 -15.34 -11.86
N TYR A 116 24.14 -15.67 -12.09
CA TYR A 116 24.93 -15.13 -13.20
C TYR A 116 24.25 -15.32 -14.56
N ASN A 117 23.78 -16.54 -14.86
CA ASN A 117 23.14 -16.85 -16.14
C ASN A 117 21.76 -16.18 -16.29
N GLY A 118 21.04 -16.00 -15.18
CA GLY A 118 19.72 -15.36 -15.17
C GLY A 118 19.75 -13.84 -15.02
N LYS A 119 20.93 -13.25 -14.77
CA LYS A 119 21.15 -11.82 -14.49
C LYS A 119 20.14 -11.23 -13.51
N LYS A 120 19.81 -11.98 -12.45
CA LYS A 120 18.83 -11.59 -11.42
C LYS A 120 19.22 -12.05 -10.03
N PHE A 121 18.69 -11.37 -9.02
CA PHE A 121 18.76 -11.83 -7.64
C PHE A 121 17.68 -12.88 -7.36
N SER A 122 18.07 -13.96 -6.68
CA SER A 122 17.17 -14.96 -6.09
C SER A 122 17.17 -14.81 -4.58
N TYR A 123 15.98 -14.72 -3.97
CA TYR A 123 15.85 -14.51 -2.52
C TYR A 123 15.69 -15.86 -1.82
N MET A 124 16.80 -16.37 -1.27
CA MET A 124 16.89 -17.72 -0.69
C MET A 124 16.35 -17.78 0.74
N GLY A 125 16.01 -16.63 1.34
CA GLY A 125 15.65 -16.53 2.75
C GLY A 125 14.45 -17.37 3.19
N HIS A 126 13.53 -17.71 2.28
CA HIS A 126 12.35 -18.52 2.54
C HIS A 126 12.65 -20.03 2.60
N HIS A 127 13.72 -20.47 1.94
CA HIS A 127 14.13 -21.88 1.95
C HIS A 127 14.78 -22.32 3.27
N ARG A 128 15.15 -21.36 4.13
CA ARG A 128 15.75 -21.64 5.45
C ARG A 128 14.83 -22.42 6.40
N TRP A 129 13.53 -22.40 6.14
CA TRP A 129 12.49 -23.11 6.92
C TRP A 129 12.20 -24.53 6.40
N LEU A 130 12.82 -24.95 5.29
CA LEU A 130 12.73 -26.33 4.80
C LEU A 130 13.57 -27.26 5.69
N ASP A 131 13.35 -28.58 5.64
CA ASP A 131 14.17 -29.54 6.41
C ASP A 131 15.64 -29.51 6.05
N GLY A 132 16.52 -29.89 6.99
CA GLY A 132 17.99 -29.78 6.85
C GLY A 132 18.53 -30.43 5.58
N ASN A 133 17.90 -31.53 5.18
CA ASN A 133 18.28 -32.34 4.03
C ASN A 133 17.51 -31.98 2.75
N HIS A 134 16.67 -30.94 2.78
CA HIS A 134 15.86 -30.57 1.64
C HIS A 134 16.74 -29.99 0.52
N ARG A 135 16.65 -30.57 -0.68
CA ARG A 135 17.50 -30.23 -1.85
C ARG A 135 17.56 -28.75 -2.23
N PHE A 136 16.56 -27.96 -1.80
CA PHE A 136 16.46 -26.53 -2.08
C PHE A 136 16.73 -25.63 -0.85
N ARG A 137 17.09 -26.17 0.32
CA ARG A 137 17.35 -25.38 1.54
C ARG A 137 18.56 -24.43 1.41
N PHE A 138 19.51 -24.76 0.54
CA PHE A 138 20.77 -24.05 0.35
C PHE A 138 20.76 -23.10 -0.86
#